data_AF-W5MSI0-F1
#
_entry.id   AF-W5MSI0-F1
#
_cell.length_a   1.000
_cell.length_b   1.000
_cell.length_c   1.000
_cell.angle_alpha   90.00
_cell.angle_beta   90.00
_cell.angle_gamma   90.00
#
_symmetry.space_group_name_H-M   'P 1'
#
loop_
_entity.id
_entity.type
_entity.pdbx_description
1 polymer ?
#
loop_
_entity_poly.entity_id
_entity_poly.type
_entity_poly.pdbx_seq_one_letter_code
_entity_poly.pdbx_strand_id
1 'polypeptide(L)'
;MTSPAVDPVVKSSDVPVVTLQNKIQSAKTPEEKEKLKKDLDDLMQTRELIRASVIQIIEKSTDSKEQAQSIQTSGQADITNYKVYREVIEYYKQKCFNWHNPKYAYALHQLHLFSNLCEANVPMERSCFTVHCT
;
A
#
# COMPACT_ATOMS: atom_id res chain seq x y z
N MET A 1 -27.30 14.97 -27.98
CA MET A 1 -27.09 15.49 -26.62
C MET A 1 -26.03 14.61 -25.97
N THR A 2 -24.77 15.00 -26.05
CA THR A 2 -23.69 14.32 -25.31
C THR A 2 -23.87 14.65 -23.83
N SER A 3 -24.26 13.63 -23.06
CA SER A 3 -24.28 13.70 -21.60
C SER A 3 -22.94 14.26 -21.10
N PRO A 4 -22.92 15.16 -20.10
CA PRO A 4 -21.64 15.59 -19.53
C PRO A 4 -20.95 14.33 -18.99
N ALA A 5 -19.70 14.11 -19.41
CA ALA A 5 -18.86 13.07 -18.85
C ALA A 5 -18.64 13.43 -17.38
N VAL A 6 -19.42 12.82 -16.49
CA VAL A 6 -19.14 12.84 -15.07
C VAL A 6 -17.84 12.06 -14.91
N ASP A 7 -16.76 12.76 -14.56
CA ASP A 7 -15.52 12.07 -14.22
C ASP A 7 -15.83 11.02 -13.15
N PRO A 8 -15.48 9.74 -13.38
CA PRO A 8 -15.82 8.68 -12.44
C PRO A 8 -15.23 9.01 -11.07
N VAL A 9 -16.04 8.94 -10.02
CA VAL A 9 -15.58 9.10 -8.65
C VAL A 9 -14.67 7.91 -8.32
N VAL A 10 -13.36 8.15 -8.27
CA VAL A 10 -12.34 7.14 -7.97
C VAL A 10 -11.70 7.40 -6.61
N LYS A 11 -11.35 6.32 -5.89
CA LYS A 11 -10.49 6.41 -4.72
C LYS A 11 -9.13 6.97 -5.14
N SER A 12 -8.52 7.80 -4.31
CA SER A 12 -7.18 8.36 -4.59
C SER A 12 -6.13 7.28 -4.90
N SER A 13 -6.23 6.12 -4.25
CA SER A 13 -5.35 4.97 -4.51
C SER A 13 -5.50 4.40 -5.92
N ASP A 14 -6.66 4.56 -6.55
CA ASP A 14 -7.03 3.88 -7.79
C ASP A 14 -6.85 4.78 -9.01
N VAL A 15 -6.64 6.09 -8.79
CA VAL A 15 -6.39 7.08 -9.85
C VAL A 15 -5.28 6.64 -10.82
N PRO A 16 -4.09 6.16 -10.38
CA PRO A 16 -3.06 5.73 -11.31
C PRO A 16 -3.47 4.54 -12.20
N VAL A 17 -4.25 3.60 -11.63
CA VAL A 17 -4.75 2.42 -12.35
C VAL A 17 -5.79 2.85 -13.38
N VAL A 18 -6.79 3.63 -12.98
CA VAL A 18 -7.85 4.10 -13.87
C VAL A 18 -7.29 5.00 -14.97
N THR A 19 -6.27 5.81 -14.65
CA THR A 19 -5.57 6.61 -15.66
C THR A 19 -4.91 5.74 -16.72
N LEU A 20 -4.19 4.68 -16.33
CA LEU A 20 -3.58 3.77 -17.30
C LEU A 20 -4.63 2.99 -18.10
N GLN A 21 -5.70 2.53 -17.46
CA GLN A 21 -6.82 1.87 -18.14
C GLN A 21 -7.48 2.78 -19.20
N ASN A 22 -7.74 4.04 -18.86
CA ASN A 22 -8.31 5.02 -19.80
C ASN A 22 -7.36 5.29 -20.97
N LYS A 23 -6.04 5.35 -20.72
CA LYS A 23 -5.02 5.49 -21.77
C LYS A 23 -4.98 4.26 -22.68
N ILE A 24 -5.04 3.05 -22.13
CA ILE A 24 -5.08 1.79 -22.91
C ILE A 24 -6.31 1.75 -23.83
N GLN A 25 -7.47 2.22 -23.35
CA GLN A 25 -8.70 2.30 -24.14
C GLN A 25 -8.60 3.32 -25.28
N SER A 26 -7.86 4.41 -25.05
CA SER A 26 -7.71 5.52 -26.00
C SER A 26 -6.49 5.40 -26.92
N ALA A 27 -5.65 4.37 -26.72
CA ALA A 27 -4.41 4.16 -27.47
C ALA A 27 -4.68 3.94 -28.96
N LYS A 28 -3.91 4.61 -29.81
CA LYS A 28 -4.15 4.62 -31.27
C LYS A 28 -3.35 3.55 -32.01
N THR A 29 -2.27 3.09 -31.39
CA THR A 29 -1.34 2.13 -32.00
C THR A 29 -1.22 0.87 -31.13
N PRO A 30 -0.99 -0.31 -31.74
CA PRO A 30 -0.70 -1.53 -30.99
C PRO A 30 0.52 -1.38 -30.06
N GLU A 31 1.56 -0.67 -30.49
CA GLU A 31 2.80 -0.47 -29.74
C GLU A 31 2.57 0.39 -28.50
N GLU A 32 1.82 1.49 -28.62
CA GLU A 32 1.43 2.33 -27.49
C GLU A 32 0.57 1.54 -26.49
N LYS A 33 -0.40 0.79 -27.00
CA LYS A 33 -1.29 -0.03 -26.17
C LYS A 33 -0.50 -1.07 -25.38
N GLU A 34 0.48 -1.73 -26.01
CA GLU A 34 1.30 -2.74 -25.36
C GLU A 34 2.21 -2.15 -24.29
N LYS A 35 2.81 -0.99 -24.56
CA LYS A 35 3.60 -0.26 -23.56
C LYS A 35 2.74 0.11 -22.34
N LEU A 36 1.54 0.65 -22.55
CA LEU A 36 0.65 1.04 -21.47
C LEU A 36 0.15 -0.16 -20.65
N LYS A 37 -0.08 -1.32 -21.28
CA LYS A 37 -0.39 -2.56 -20.57
C LYS A 37 0.75 -3.02 -19.68
N LYS A 38 1.99 -2.93 -20.18
CA LYS A 38 3.18 -3.23 -19.38
C LYS A 38 3.31 -2.29 -18.19
N ASP A 39 3.10 -0.99 -18.39
CA ASP A 39 3.13 0.00 -17.30
C ASP A 39 2.04 -0.31 -16.25
N LEU A 40 0.86 -0.78 -16.67
CA LEU A 40 -0.22 -1.20 -15.77
C LEU A 40 0.15 -2.47 -14.99
N ASP A 41 0.75 -3.46 -15.66
CA ASP A 41 1.21 -4.70 -15.02
C ASP A 41 2.31 -4.42 -13.99
N ASP A 42 3.33 -3.63 -14.35
CA ASP A 42 4.41 -3.21 -13.44
C ASP A 42 3.86 -2.46 -12.21
N LEU A 43 2.85 -1.61 -12.39
CA LEU A 43 2.15 -0.94 -11.30
C LEU A 43 1.44 -1.94 -10.39
N MET A 44 0.70 -2.90 -10.96
CA MET A 44 -0.04 -3.91 -10.19
C MET A 44 0.90 -4.83 -9.41
N GLN A 45 1.99 -5.30 -10.04
CA GLN A 45 3.03 -6.10 -9.38
C GLN A 45 3.68 -5.33 -8.22
N THR A 46 3.98 -4.04 -8.41
CA THR A 46 4.55 -3.21 -7.35
C THR A 46 3.58 -3.04 -6.18
N ARG A 47 2.28 -2.86 -6.45
CA ARG A 47 1.25 -2.79 -5.40
C ARG A 47 1.17 -4.09 -4.61
N GLU A 48 1.17 -5.22 -5.30
CA GLU A 48 1.10 -6.53 -4.64
C GLU A 48 2.34 -6.77 -3.78
N LEU A 49 3.53 -6.45 -4.28
CA LEU A 49 4.76 -6.56 -3.51
C LEU A 49 4.71 -5.73 -2.22
N ILE A 50 4.18 -4.50 -2.29
CA ILE A 50 3.99 -3.64 -1.11
C ILE A 50 3.00 -4.28 -0.14
N ARG A 51 1.83 -4.76 -0.61
CA ARG A 51 0.82 -5.41 0.25
C ARG A 51 1.37 -6.66 0.92
N ALA A 52 2.00 -7.54 0.16
CA ALA A 52 2.60 -8.77 0.64
C ALA A 52 3.67 -8.47 1.70
N SER A 53 4.52 -7.46 1.46
CA SER A 53 5.52 -7.06 2.45
C SER A 53 4.90 -6.60 3.78
N VAL A 54 3.84 -5.78 3.75
CA VAL A 54 3.18 -5.33 4.99
C VAL A 54 2.49 -6.49 5.71
N ILE A 55 1.80 -7.36 4.97
CA ILE A 55 1.16 -8.56 5.54
C ILE A 55 2.20 -9.46 6.21
N GLN A 56 3.32 -9.74 5.55
CA GLN A 56 4.39 -10.55 6.14
C GLN A 56 4.98 -9.92 7.40
N ILE A 57 5.13 -8.60 7.44
CA ILE A 57 5.60 -7.90 8.65
C ILE A 57 4.61 -8.10 9.79
N ILE A 58 3.31 -7.94 9.54
CA ILE A 58 2.26 -8.15 10.56
C ILE A 58 2.29 -9.59 11.06
N GLU A 59 2.28 -10.57 10.15
CA GLU A 59 2.29 -11.99 10.50
C GLU A 59 3.51 -12.39 11.34
N LYS A 60 4.69 -11.85 11.02
CA LYS A 60 5.93 -12.09 11.78
C LYS A 60 5.95 -11.36 13.13
N SER A 61 5.14 -10.32 13.29
CA SER A 61 5.11 -9.48 14.49
C SER A 61 4.02 -9.90 15.48
N THR A 62 3.07 -10.73 15.06
CA THR A 62 1.95 -11.21 15.89
C THR A 62 2.17 -12.63 16.39
N ASP A 63 1.60 -12.97 17.54
CA ASP A 63 1.74 -14.30 18.14
C ASP A 63 0.74 -15.32 17.56
N SER A 64 -0.30 -14.86 16.84
CA SER A 64 -1.29 -15.75 16.20
C SER A 64 -1.85 -15.21 14.88
N LYS A 65 -2.41 -16.12 14.07
CA LYS A 65 -3.06 -15.76 12.79
C LYS A 65 -4.31 -14.90 13.01
N GLU A 66 -5.05 -15.16 14.07
CA GLU A 66 -6.26 -14.40 14.43
C GLU A 66 -5.89 -12.96 14.79
N GLN A 67 -4.78 -12.75 15.51
CA GLN A 67 -4.27 -11.42 15.80
C GLN A 67 -3.82 -10.70 14.52
N ALA A 68 -3.07 -11.36 13.63
CA ALA A 68 -2.68 -10.80 12.34
C ALA A 68 -3.90 -10.40 11.50
N GLN A 69 -4.91 -11.26 11.42
CA GLN A 69 -6.15 -11.00 10.67
C GLN A 69 -6.94 -9.83 11.27
N SER A 70 -6.97 -9.72 12.61
CA SER A 70 -7.61 -8.59 13.29
C SER A 70 -6.94 -7.26 12.93
N ILE A 71 -5.61 -7.21 12.93
CA ILE A 71 -4.84 -6.01 12.53
C ILE A 71 -5.10 -5.63 11.06
N GLN A 72 -5.20 -6.63 10.18
CA GLN A 72 -5.42 -6.42 8.74
C GLN A 72 -6.84 -5.97 8.37
N THR A 73 -7.85 -6.38 9.15
CA THR A 73 -9.26 -6.11 8.84
C THR A 73 -9.88 -4.99 9.66
N SER A 74 -9.22 -4.57 10.74
CA SER A 74 -9.65 -3.43 11.56
C SER A 74 -9.54 -2.12 10.80
N GLY A 75 -10.43 -1.18 11.15
CA GLY A 75 -10.28 0.21 10.75
C GLY A 75 -8.98 0.81 11.29
N GLN A 76 -8.63 2.01 10.82
CA GLN A 76 -7.45 2.71 11.32
C GLN A 76 -7.58 2.98 12.82
N ALA A 77 -6.64 2.46 13.61
CA ALA A 77 -6.55 2.72 15.03
C ALA A 77 -6.08 4.15 15.31
N ASP A 78 -6.58 4.73 16.41
CA ASP A 78 -6.06 5.97 16.97
C ASP A 78 -4.70 5.72 17.60
N ILE A 79 -3.68 6.43 17.13
CA ILE A 79 -2.30 6.23 17.58
C ILE A 79 -2.13 6.82 18.97
N THR A 80 -1.91 5.98 19.97
CA THR A 80 -1.60 6.41 21.34
C THR A 80 -0.12 6.74 21.52
N ASN A 81 0.76 6.06 20.77
CA ASN A 81 2.21 6.30 20.78
C ASN A 81 2.76 6.72 19.41
N TYR A 82 2.64 8.02 19.13
CA TYR A 82 3.07 8.59 17.84
C TYR A 82 4.56 8.45 17.57
N LYS A 83 5.41 8.42 18.61
CA LYS A 83 6.86 8.26 18.45
C LYS A 83 7.19 6.90 17.86
N VAL A 84 6.61 5.83 18.42
CA VAL A 84 6.83 4.45 17.96
C VAL A 84 6.32 4.27 16.55
N TYR A 85 5.10 4.72 16.27
CA TYR A 85 4.55 4.69 14.91
C TYR A 85 5.47 5.39 13.90
N ARG A 86 5.99 6.58 14.24
CA ARG A 86 6.91 7.33 13.38
C ARG A 86 8.20 6.55 13.11
N GLU A 87 8.80 5.93 14.13
CA GLU A 87 10.03 5.15 13.97
C GLU A 87 9.81 3.95 13.02
N VAL A 88 8.67 3.26 13.14
CA VAL A 88 8.30 2.14 12.25
C VAL A 88 8.15 2.57 10.81
N ILE A 89 7.36 3.62 10.54
CA ILE A 89 7.14 4.07 9.16
C ILE A 89 8.42 4.64 8.53
N GLU A 90 9.27 5.32 9.31
CA GLU A 90 10.56 5.82 8.82
C GLU A 90 11.52 4.67 8.49
N TYR A 91 11.57 3.63 9.33
CA TYR A 91 12.35 2.44 9.04
C TYR A 91 11.85 1.73 7.77
N TYR A 92 10.53 1.52 7.65
CA TYR A 92 9.91 0.93 6.45
C TYR A 92 10.21 1.75 5.18
N LYS A 93 10.17 3.08 5.27
CA LYS A 93 10.54 3.99 4.17
C LYS A 93 11.99 3.80 3.73
N GLN A 94 12.92 3.75 4.69
CA GLN A 94 14.35 3.69 4.42
C GLN A 94 14.81 2.32 3.94
N LYS A 95 14.17 1.24 4.40
CA LYS A 95 14.61 -0.14 4.15
C LYS A 95 13.79 -0.87 3.10
N CYS A 96 12.58 -0.40 2.81
CA CYS A 96 11.63 -1.13 1.97
C CYS A 96 11.13 -0.25 0.83
N PHE A 97 10.11 0.58 1.11
CA PHE A 97 9.38 1.30 0.08
C PHE A 97 9.32 2.78 0.42
N ASN A 98 10.22 3.55 -0.20
CA ASN A 98 10.19 4.99 -0.08
C ASN A 98 9.01 5.56 -0.88
N TRP A 99 7.90 5.85 -0.22
CA TRP A 99 6.69 6.35 -0.85
C TRP A 99 6.82 7.76 -1.47
N HIS A 100 7.91 8.49 -1.22
CA HIS A 100 8.21 9.70 -1.99
C HIS A 100 8.63 9.40 -3.43
N ASN A 101 9.04 8.16 -3.73
CA ASN A 101 9.21 7.69 -5.10
C ASN A 101 7.82 7.33 -5.68
N PRO A 102 7.42 7.91 -6.84
CA PRO A 102 6.13 7.61 -7.48
C PRO A 102 5.86 6.12 -7.71
N LYS A 103 6.92 5.33 -7.95
CA LYS A 103 6.82 3.86 -8.10
C LYS A 103 6.22 3.20 -6.84
N TYR A 104 6.52 3.73 -5.67
CA TYR A 104 6.14 3.15 -4.37
C TYR A 104 5.08 3.97 -3.62
N ALA A 105 4.46 4.96 -4.27
CA ALA A 105 3.46 5.84 -3.64
C ALA A 105 2.30 5.05 -2.98
N TYR A 106 1.99 3.86 -3.49
CA TYR A 106 0.97 2.99 -2.92
C TYR A 106 1.25 2.56 -1.46
N ALA A 107 2.50 2.57 -1.02
CA ALA A 107 2.88 2.25 0.36
C ALA A 107 2.21 3.18 1.37
N LEU A 108 1.92 4.44 1.03
CA LEU A 108 1.16 5.37 1.89
C LEU A 108 -0.19 4.79 2.32
N HIS A 109 -0.88 4.09 1.41
CA HIS A 109 -2.19 3.49 1.70
C HIS A 109 -2.11 2.30 2.65
N GLN A 110 -0.92 1.70 2.85
CA GLN A 110 -0.74 0.60 3.78
C GLN A 110 -0.27 1.05 5.17
N LEU A 111 0.17 2.30 5.35
CA LEU A 111 0.79 2.74 6.61
C LEU A 111 -0.15 2.67 7.82
N HIS A 112 -1.47 2.77 7.60
CA HIS A 112 -2.46 2.62 8.68
C HIS A 112 -2.37 1.24 9.36
N LEU A 113 -1.91 0.19 8.66
CA LEU A 113 -1.72 -1.12 9.26
C LEU A 113 -0.59 -1.13 10.30
N PHE A 114 0.41 -0.25 10.16
CA PHE A 114 1.43 -0.07 11.19
C PHE A 114 0.87 0.66 12.42
N SER A 115 -0.12 1.53 12.26
CA SER A 115 -0.87 2.08 13.41
C SER A 115 -1.55 0.94 14.16
N ASN A 116 -2.32 0.11 13.43
CA ASN A 116 -3.03 -1.02 14.01
C ASN A 116 -2.07 -2.01 14.70
N LEU A 117 -0.91 -2.27 14.10
CA LEU A 117 0.12 -3.13 14.68
C LEU A 117 0.70 -2.56 15.97
N CYS A 118 0.95 -1.24 16.05
CA CYS A 118 1.47 -0.59 17.24
C CYS A 118 0.46 -0.63 18.41
N GLU A 119 -0.84 -0.52 18.12
CA GLU A 119 -1.90 -0.47 19.13
C GLU A 119 -2.38 -1.86 19.59
N ALA A 120 -2.05 -2.94 18.87
CA ALA A 120 -2.52 -4.29 19.15
C ALA A 120 -1.86 -4.99 20.37
N ASN A 121 -1.29 -4.23 21.31
CA ASN A 121 -0.56 -4.72 22.51
C ASN A 121 0.58 -5.70 22.19
N VAL A 122 1.15 -5.63 20.98
CA VAL A 122 2.33 -6.41 20.62
C VAL A 122 3.54 -5.79 21.34
N PRO A 123 4.29 -6.53 22.19
CA PRO A 123 5.44 -6.01 22.91
C PRO A 123 6.40 -5.27 21.99
N MET A 124 6.80 -4.06 22.39
CA MET A 124 7.58 -3.07 21.61
C MET A 124 8.81 -3.68 20.90
N GLU A 125 9.46 -4.65 21.54
CA GLU A 125 10.64 -5.33 21.02
C GLU A 125 10.36 -6.22 19.80
N ARG A 126 9.11 -6.65 19.60
CA ARG A 126 8.66 -7.52 18.50
C ARG A 126 7.91 -6.78 17.40
N SER A 127 7.10 -5.78 17.75
CA SER A 127 6.23 -5.05 16.80
C SER A 127 6.95 -4.07 15.88
N CYS A 128 8.07 -3.50 16.32
CA CYS A 128 8.67 -2.34 15.63
C CYS A 128 10.03 -2.63 15.00
N PHE A 129 10.78 -3.63 15.50
CA PHE A 129 12.13 -3.93 15.04
C PHE A 129 12.20 -5.07 14.01
N THR A 130 11.09 -5.77 13.76
CA THR A 130 11.02 -6.93 12.86
C THR A 130 10.59 -6.55 11.44
N VAL A 131 10.87 -5.32 11.00
CA VAL A 131 10.62 -4.90 9.61
C VAL A 131 11.74 -5.49 8.73
N HIS A 132 11.61 -6.75 8.33
CA HIS A 132 12.49 -7.38 7.34
C HIS A 132 11.77 -7.48 6.00
N CYS A 133 12.25 -6.70 5.04
CA CYS A 133 11.70 -6.63 3.68
C CYS A 133 12.45 -7.59 2.77
N THR A 134 12.17 -8.89 2.97
CA THR A 134 12.64 -10.00 2.12
C THR A 134 11.48 -10.90 1.80
#